data_AF-A0AAU6Q7T7-F1
#
_entry.id   AF-A0AAU6Q7T7-F1
#
_cell.length_a   1.000
_cell.length_b   1.000
_cell.length_c   1.000
_cell.angle_alpha   90.00
_cell.angle_beta   90.00
_cell.angle_gamma   90.00
#
_symmetry.space_group_name_H-M   'P 1'
#
loop_
_entity.id
_entity.type
_entity.pdbx_description
1 polymer ?
#
loop_
_entity_poly.entity_id
_entity_poly.type
_entity_poly.pdbx_seq_one_letter_code
_entity_poly.pdbx_strand_id
1 'polypeptide(L)'
;MAAKGWLWALGAVILLVPLGLVGGYISQAGLDLHVPKDAREYLELRRRGHEDIAGKALWIEVRHFKGPLTVLMPGGTGDRDLTAELARYLAKHGRAVGDLTNDPELRRRFFQAHAFALSDLQTGQLRTLDGTPYRVECKEVQTSHTCRIGQNKAFSYFQEPRNDSSLYLLSGAQPKDLDFLPFLDGAW
;
A
#
# COMPACT_ATOMS: atom_id res chain seq x y z
N MET A 1 9.27 -15.36 60.64
CA MET A 1 8.17 -15.40 59.66
C MET A 1 8.39 -14.32 58.60
N ALA A 2 9.27 -14.54 57.61
CA ALA A 2 9.61 -13.51 56.62
C ALA A 2 9.98 -14.10 55.23
N ALA A 3 9.40 -15.24 54.85
CA ALA A 3 9.76 -15.91 53.58
C ALA A 3 8.60 -16.00 52.57
N LYS A 4 7.37 -15.64 52.96
CA LYS A 4 6.16 -15.90 52.15
C LYS A 4 5.79 -14.76 51.18
N GLY A 5 6.25 -13.53 51.43
CA GLY A 5 5.92 -12.36 50.60
C GLY A 5 6.74 -12.24 49.31
N TRP A 6 7.98 -12.73 49.30
CA TRP A 6 8.88 -12.60 48.15
C TRP A 6 8.57 -13.54 46.99
N LEU A 7 8.02 -14.72 47.27
CA LEU A 7 7.65 -15.70 46.22
C LEU A 7 6.50 -15.20 45.34
N TRP A 8 5.56 -14.43 45.91
CA TRP A 8 4.46 -13.82 45.15
C TRP A 8 4.92 -12.63 44.30
N ALA A 9 5.87 -11.83 44.80
CA ALA A 9 6.45 -10.72 44.05
C ALA A 9 7.26 -11.20 42.82
N LEU A 10 8.02 -12.30 42.96
CA LEU A 10 8.75 -12.92 41.86
C LEU A 10 7.80 -13.53 40.81
N GLY A 11 6.73 -14.20 41.24
CA GLY A 11 5.73 -14.76 40.34
C GLY A 11 5.02 -13.71 39.47
N ALA A 12 4.72 -12.54 40.04
CA ALA A 12 4.12 -11.43 39.31
C ALA A 12 5.07 -10.80 38.28
N VAL A 13 6.36 -10.66 38.61
CA VAL A 13 7.37 -10.11 37.70
C VAL A 13 7.66 -11.07 36.53
N ILE A 14 7.73 -12.38 36.79
CA ILE A 14 7.96 -13.39 35.74
C ILE A 14 6.81 -13.45 34.73
N LEU A 15 5.58 -13.09 35.13
CA LEU A 15 4.41 -13.09 34.25
C LEU A 15 4.21 -11.74 33.54
N LEU A 16 4.50 -10.63 34.21
CA LEU A 16 4.32 -9.28 33.65
C LEU A 16 5.43 -8.87 32.67
N VAL A 17 6.66 -9.34 32.85
CA VAL A 17 7.78 -9.04 31.93
C VAL A 17 7.56 -9.62 30.52
N PRO A 18 7.17 -10.89 30.32
CA PRO A 18 6.85 -11.40 28.98
C PRO A 18 5.60 -10.76 28.38
N LEU A 19 4.58 -10.42 29.19
CA LEU A 19 3.40 -9.69 28.71
C LEU A 19 3.74 -8.25 28.28
N GLY A 20 4.63 -7.57 29.00
CA GLY A 20 5.16 -6.25 28.64
C GLY A 20 6.05 -6.29 27.40
N LEU A 21 6.85 -7.36 27.22
CA LEU A 21 7.65 -7.59 26.02
C LEU A 21 6.78 -7.91 24.79
N VAL A 22 5.72 -8.70 24.94
CA VAL A 22 4.76 -8.98 23.86
C VAL A 22 3.95 -7.71 23.52
N GLY A 23 3.50 -6.95 24.51
CA GLY A 23 2.84 -5.66 24.29
C GLY A 23 3.75 -4.61 23.63
N GLY A 24 5.02 -4.55 24.03
CA GLY A 24 6.02 -3.67 23.45
C GLY A 24 6.38 -4.04 22.00
N TYR A 25 6.43 -5.33 21.68
CA TYR A 25 6.68 -5.82 20.31
C TYR A 25 5.56 -5.44 19.34
N ILE A 26 4.31 -5.39 19.81
CA ILE A 26 3.15 -4.98 19.00
C ILE A 26 3.19 -3.46 18.74
N SER A 27 3.74 -2.66 19.67
CA SER A 27 3.89 -1.20 19.48
C SER A 27 5.13 -0.78 18.67
N GLN A 28 6.11 -1.67 18.46
CA GLN A 28 7.32 -1.39 17.69
C GLN A 28 7.18 -1.68 16.18
N ALA A 29 6.01 -2.10 15.71
CA ALA A 29 5.73 -2.28 14.28
C ALA A 29 5.80 -0.97 13.45
N GLY A 30 6.14 0.16 14.06
CA GLY A 30 6.23 1.49 13.42
C GLY A 30 7.57 2.21 13.52
N LEU A 31 8.66 1.54 13.94
CA LEU A 31 9.98 2.20 14.10
C LEU A 31 11.13 1.44 13.43
N ASP A 32 10.83 0.72 12.35
CA ASP A 32 11.87 0.27 11.44
C ASP A 32 12.26 1.46 10.54
N LEU A 33 13.38 2.09 10.84
CA LEU A 33 13.98 3.22 10.08
C LEU A 33 14.51 2.78 8.71
N HIS A 34 14.28 1.53 8.31
CA HIS A 34 14.64 1.02 7.01
C HIS A 34 13.71 1.60 5.93
N VAL A 35 14.27 2.50 5.12
CA VAL A 35 13.62 2.91 3.87
C VAL A 35 13.66 1.71 2.93
N PRO A 36 12.51 1.19 2.47
CA PRO A 36 12.48 0.03 1.59
C PRO A 36 13.27 0.30 0.31
N LYS A 37 13.94 -0.73 -0.22
CA LYS A 37 14.75 -0.61 -1.43
C LYS A 37 13.90 -0.42 -2.68
N ASP A 38 12.71 -1.01 -2.70
CA ASP A 38 11.84 -1.11 -3.87
C ASP A 38 10.35 -1.25 -3.48
N ALA A 39 9.47 -1.25 -4.47
CA ALA A 39 8.03 -1.32 -4.25
C ALA A 39 7.58 -2.63 -3.60
N ARG A 40 8.28 -3.74 -3.86
CA ARG A 40 7.94 -5.05 -3.31
C ARG A 40 8.22 -5.08 -1.82
N GLU A 41 9.38 -4.61 -1.40
CA GLU A 41 9.74 -4.50 0.02
C GLU A 41 8.84 -3.51 0.75
N TYR A 42 8.50 -2.37 0.12
CA TYR A 42 7.52 -1.44 0.69
C TYR A 42 6.16 -2.12 0.98
N LEU A 43 5.62 -2.85 0.01
CA LEU A 43 4.35 -3.57 0.16
C LEU A 43 4.46 -4.74 1.15
N GLU A 44 5.62 -5.39 1.24
CA GLU A 44 5.87 -6.41 2.25
C GLU A 44 5.80 -5.86 3.68
N LEU A 45 6.30 -4.64 3.89
CA LEU A 45 6.22 -3.96 5.19
C LEU A 45 4.77 -3.51 5.47
N ARG A 46 4.13 -2.87 4.47
CA ARG A 46 2.75 -2.34 4.56
C ARG A 46 1.70 -3.40 4.83
N ARG A 47 1.84 -4.64 4.30
CA ARG A 47 0.85 -5.73 4.50
C ARG A 47 0.57 -6.06 5.97
N ARG A 48 1.48 -5.69 6.88
CA ARG A 48 1.37 -5.94 8.32
C ARG A 48 0.44 -4.94 9.02
N GLY A 49 0.14 -3.80 8.40
CA GLY A 49 -0.79 -2.80 8.93
C GLY A 49 -2.22 -3.34 9.04
N HIS A 50 -2.93 -2.99 10.11
CA HIS A 50 -4.29 -3.50 10.32
C HIS A 50 -5.27 -2.96 9.28
N GLU A 51 -5.22 -1.66 9.00
CA GLU A 51 -6.18 -0.93 8.15
C GLU A 51 -5.76 -0.84 6.68
N ASP A 52 -4.59 -1.34 6.29
CA ASP A 52 -4.09 -1.18 4.92
C ASP A 52 -4.57 -2.29 3.96
N ILE A 53 -5.86 -2.27 3.62
CA ILE A 53 -6.46 -3.28 2.71
C ILE A 53 -5.86 -3.19 1.29
N ALA A 54 -5.58 -1.98 0.80
CA ALA A 54 -4.97 -1.75 -0.51
C ALA A 54 -3.55 -2.35 -0.58
N GLY A 55 -2.69 -2.06 0.40
CA GLY A 55 -1.33 -2.58 0.42
C GLY A 55 -1.29 -4.10 0.56
N LYS A 56 -2.21 -4.69 1.34
CA LYS A 56 -2.38 -6.15 1.43
C LYS A 56 -2.78 -6.76 0.08
N ALA A 57 -3.76 -6.16 -0.60
CA ALA A 57 -4.24 -6.63 -1.89
C ALA A 57 -3.13 -6.58 -2.96
N LEU A 58 -2.40 -5.47 -3.03
CA LEU A 58 -1.26 -5.31 -3.95
C LEU A 58 -0.14 -6.30 -3.64
N TRP A 59 0.26 -6.45 -2.37
CA TRP A 59 1.34 -7.37 -1.98
C TRP A 59 1.10 -8.81 -2.47
N ILE A 60 -0.14 -9.32 -2.34
CA ILE A 60 -0.48 -10.69 -2.74
C ILE A 60 -0.19 -10.93 -4.23
N GLU A 61 -0.45 -9.95 -5.09
CA GLU A 61 -0.21 -10.08 -6.53
C GLU A 61 1.25 -9.73 -6.91
N VAL A 62 1.80 -8.66 -6.32
CA VAL A 62 3.16 -8.15 -6.61
C VAL A 62 4.24 -9.20 -6.35
N ARG A 63 4.11 -9.98 -5.28
CA ARG A 63 5.10 -11.03 -4.94
C ARG A 63 5.18 -12.16 -5.98
N HIS A 64 4.20 -12.26 -6.88
CA HIS A 64 4.14 -13.26 -7.95
C HIS A 64 4.50 -12.68 -9.32
N PHE A 65 4.53 -11.35 -9.47
CA PHE A 65 4.87 -10.68 -10.71
C PHE A 65 6.39 -10.68 -10.95
N LYS A 66 6.81 -11.23 -12.10
CA LYS A 66 8.23 -11.31 -12.50
C LYS A 66 8.55 -10.21 -13.52
N GLY A 67 9.63 -9.48 -13.28
CA GLY A 67 10.12 -8.43 -14.17
C GLY A 67 9.89 -7.02 -13.64
N PRO A 68 10.21 -5.99 -14.44
CA PRO A 68 10.10 -4.60 -14.05
C PRO A 68 8.66 -4.23 -13.70
N LEU A 69 8.47 -3.51 -12.59
CA LEU A 69 7.13 -3.19 -12.09
C LEU A 69 7.08 -1.81 -11.44
N THR A 70 6.16 -0.96 -11.90
CA THR A 70 5.80 0.25 -11.19
C THR A 70 4.41 0.08 -10.60
N VAL A 71 4.27 0.29 -9.30
CA VAL A 71 3.00 0.18 -8.59
C VAL A 71 2.50 1.57 -8.20
N LEU A 72 1.25 1.85 -8.54
CA LEU A 72 0.49 2.98 -8.04
C LEU A 72 -0.20 2.57 -6.74
N MET A 73 0.33 3.02 -5.62
CA MET A 73 -0.32 2.83 -4.34
C MET A 73 -1.41 3.90 -4.19
N PRO A 74 -2.67 3.51 -3.96
CA PRO A 74 -3.68 4.49 -3.57
C PRO A 74 -3.25 5.27 -2.33
N GLY A 75 -3.42 6.58 -2.35
CA GLY A 75 -2.94 7.46 -1.29
C GLY A 75 -3.50 8.88 -1.39
N GLY A 76 -3.14 9.74 -0.43
CA GLY A 76 -3.62 11.12 -0.36
C GLY A 76 -4.38 11.42 0.93
N THR A 77 -5.06 10.41 1.46
CA THR A 77 -5.75 10.43 2.75
C THR A 77 -5.25 9.26 3.62
N GLY A 78 -5.37 9.33 4.95
CA GLY A 78 -4.83 8.28 5.84
C GLY A 78 -5.45 6.90 5.56
N ASP A 79 -4.80 5.81 5.99
CA ASP A 79 -5.22 4.42 5.67
C ASP A 79 -6.71 4.14 5.94
N ARG A 80 -7.27 4.74 7.00
CA ARG A 80 -8.68 4.65 7.35
C ARG A 80 -9.60 5.32 6.33
N ASP A 81 -9.25 6.50 5.86
CA ASP A 81 -10.06 7.28 4.90
C ASP A 81 -10.03 6.62 3.53
N LEU A 82 -8.84 6.17 3.10
CA LEU A 82 -8.66 5.37 1.89
C LEU A 82 -9.51 4.08 1.95
N THR A 83 -9.48 3.38 3.09
CA THR A 83 -10.29 2.17 3.28
C THR A 83 -11.79 2.47 3.20
N ALA A 84 -12.23 3.58 3.78
CA ALA A 84 -13.63 4.00 3.69
C ALA A 84 -14.03 4.38 2.25
N GLU A 85 -13.12 4.99 1.48
CA GLU A 85 -13.35 5.33 0.08
C GLU A 85 -13.43 4.09 -0.81
N LEU A 86 -12.49 3.15 -0.66
CA LEU A 86 -12.53 1.85 -1.33
C LEU A 86 -13.80 1.08 -0.97
N ALA A 87 -14.22 1.10 0.30
CA ALA A 87 -15.45 0.47 0.74
C ALA A 87 -16.68 1.06 0.04
N ARG A 88 -16.77 2.40 -0.12
CA ARG A 88 -17.85 3.06 -0.86
C ARG A 88 -17.82 2.68 -2.35
N TYR A 89 -16.64 2.68 -2.96
CA TYR A 89 -16.47 2.32 -4.37
C TYR A 89 -16.88 0.88 -4.65
N LEU A 90 -16.43 -0.06 -3.83
CA LEU A 90 -16.78 -1.48 -3.94
C LEU A 90 -18.28 -1.70 -3.68
N ALA A 91 -18.86 -1.03 -2.68
CA ALA A 91 -20.29 -1.14 -2.37
C ALA A 91 -21.18 -0.68 -3.54
N LYS A 92 -20.79 0.40 -4.25
CA LYS A 92 -21.47 0.86 -5.47
C LYS A 92 -21.50 -0.23 -6.56
N HIS A 93 -20.53 -1.13 -6.55
CA HIS A 93 -20.40 -2.26 -7.48
C HIS A 93 -20.86 -3.60 -6.87
N GLY A 94 -21.58 -3.59 -5.74
CA GLY A 94 -22.09 -4.81 -5.11
C GLY A 94 -21.00 -5.71 -4.53
N ARG A 95 -19.92 -5.12 -4.01
CA ARG A 95 -18.79 -5.81 -3.37
C ARG A 95 -18.54 -5.26 -1.96
N ALA A 96 -18.05 -6.12 -1.07
CA ALA A 96 -17.59 -5.73 0.26
C ALA A 96 -16.09 -5.37 0.22
N VAL A 97 -15.64 -4.52 1.15
CA VAL A 97 -14.22 -4.11 1.21
C VAL A 97 -13.26 -5.30 1.42
N GLY A 98 -13.69 -6.31 2.18
CA GLY A 98 -12.92 -7.54 2.40
C GLY A 98 -12.75 -8.40 1.14
N ASP A 99 -13.60 -8.21 0.12
CA ASP A 99 -13.48 -8.92 -1.15
C ASP A 99 -12.19 -8.54 -1.86
N LEU A 100 -11.67 -7.32 -1.66
CA LEU A 100 -10.42 -6.88 -2.30
C LEU A 100 -9.23 -7.77 -1.95
N THR A 101 -9.24 -8.38 -0.76
CA THR A 101 -8.22 -9.36 -0.34
C THR A 101 -8.67 -10.81 -0.56
N ASN A 102 -9.96 -11.11 -0.45
CA ASN A 102 -10.47 -12.48 -0.43
C ASN A 102 -10.84 -13.03 -1.82
N ASP A 103 -11.28 -12.18 -2.74
CA ASP A 103 -11.64 -12.53 -4.12
C ASP A 103 -10.39 -12.39 -5.02
N PRO A 104 -9.83 -13.50 -5.55
CA PRO A 104 -8.66 -13.44 -6.41
C PRO A 104 -8.87 -12.67 -7.71
N GLU A 105 -10.08 -12.68 -8.27
CA GLU A 105 -10.37 -11.98 -9.51
C GLU A 105 -10.40 -10.47 -9.27
N LEU A 106 -11.13 -10.04 -8.23
CA LEU A 106 -11.21 -8.63 -7.84
C LEU A 106 -9.83 -8.08 -7.49
N ARG A 107 -9.05 -8.84 -6.71
CA ARG A 107 -7.69 -8.46 -6.33
C ARG A 107 -6.76 -8.33 -7.53
N ARG A 108 -6.84 -9.26 -8.49
CA ARG A 108 -6.07 -9.19 -9.74
C ARG A 108 -6.45 -7.96 -10.55
N ARG A 109 -7.75 -7.68 -10.71
CA ARG A 109 -8.24 -6.48 -11.42
C ARG A 109 -7.70 -5.20 -10.77
N PHE A 110 -7.77 -5.13 -9.44
CA PHE A 110 -7.22 -4.01 -8.68
C PHE A 110 -5.72 -3.85 -8.92
N PHE A 111 -4.93 -4.92 -8.79
CA PHE A 111 -3.49 -4.89 -9.09
C PHE A 111 -3.21 -4.44 -10.52
N GLN A 112 -3.93 -4.99 -11.50
CA GLN A 112 -3.68 -4.72 -12.91
C GLN A 112 -3.98 -3.27 -13.29
N ALA A 113 -5.03 -2.68 -12.72
CA ALA A 113 -5.36 -1.27 -12.89
C ALA A 113 -4.35 -0.32 -12.21
N HIS A 114 -3.57 -0.81 -11.24
CA HIS A 114 -2.65 -0.02 -10.43
C HIS A 114 -1.18 -0.33 -10.71
N ALA A 115 -0.86 -1.03 -11.79
CA ALA A 115 0.50 -1.43 -12.07
C ALA A 115 0.87 -1.23 -13.54
N PHE A 116 2.14 -0.96 -13.80
CA PHE A 116 2.74 -0.89 -15.12
C PHE A 116 3.91 -1.86 -15.22
N ALA A 117 4.09 -2.51 -16.38
CA ALA A 117 5.22 -3.42 -16.67
C ALA A 117 6.50 -2.65 -17.06
N LEU A 118 6.99 -1.79 -16.18
CA LEU A 118 8.16 -0.92 -16.38
C LEU A 118 8.81 -0.66 -15.02
N SER A 119 10.10 -0.34 -14.99
CA SER A 119 10.82 -0.13 -13.73
C SER A 119 10.53 1.22 -13.10
N ASP A 120 10.21 2.22 -13.91
CA ASP A 120 9.82 3.55 -13.45
C ASP A 120 8.96 4.34 -14.44
N LEU A 121 8.08 5.21 -13.93
CA LEU A 121 7.21 6.04 -14.78
C LEU A 121 8.02 7.03 -15.61
N GLN A 122 7.56 7.24 -16.84
CA GLN A 122 8.12 8.20 -17.77
C GLN A 122 7.01 8.95 -18.50
N THR A 123 7.31 10.18 -18.93
CA THR A 123 6.37 10.97 -19.72
C THR A 123 6.04 10.28 -21.04
N GLY A 124 4.75 10.12 -21.33
CA GLY A 124 4.28 9.47 -22.56
C GLY A 124 2.88 8.88 -22.44
N GLN A 125 2.48 8.09 -23.44
CA GLN A 125 1.31 7.22 -23.35
C GLN A 125 1.74 5.87 -22.80
N LEU A 126 1.33 5.57 -21.57
CA LEU A 126 1.61 4.30 -20.90
C LEU A 126 0.31 3.51 -20.73
N ARG A 127 0.44 2.21 -20.50
CA ARG A 127 -0.70 1.32 -20.22
C ARG A 127 -0.48 0.60 -18.92
N THR A 128 -1.50 0.61 -18.08
CA THR A 128 -1.58 -0.28 -16.92
C THR A 128 -1.67 -1.73 -17.38
N LEU A 129 -1.44 -2.69 -16.48
CA LEU A 129 -1.42 -4.12 -16.82
C LEU A 129 -2.80 -4.66 -17.28
N ASP A 130 -3.89 -3.96 -16.95
CA ASP A 130 -5.24 -4.24 -17.50
C ASP A 130 -5.42 -3.74 -18.95
N GLY A 131 -4.42 -3.05 -19.50
CA GLY A 131 -4.42 -2.48 -20.85
C GLY A 131 -4.97 -1.06 -20.95
N THR A 132 -5.45 -0.47 -19.84
CA THR A 132 -6.03 0.88 -19.81
C THR A 132 -4.97 1.93 -20.14
N PRO A 133 -5.17 2.77 -21.17
CA PRO A 133 -4.20 3.77 -21.56
C PRO A 133 -4.28 5.03 -20.69
N TYR A 134 -3.12 5.52 -20.27
CA TYR A 134 -2.97 6.78 -19.53
C TYR A 134 -1.90 7.67 -20.15
N ARG A 135 -2.24 8.95 -20.31
CA ARG A 135 -1.24 9.98 -20.56
C ARG A 135 -0.55 10.30 -19.24
N VAL A 136 0.74 9.98 -19.18
CA VAL A 136 1.61 10.21 -18.04
C VAL A 136 2.50 11.41 -18.33
N GLU A 137 2.52 12.37 -17.41
CA GLU A 137 3.37 13.57 -17.50
C GLU A 137 4.18 13.68 -16.22
N CYS A 138 5.47 13.34 -16.30
CA CYS A 138 6.40 13.42 -15.18
C CYS A 138 7.19 14.72 -15.22
N LYS A 139 7.36 15.31 -14.05
CA LYS A 139 8.20 16.49 -13.80
C LYS A 139 9.14 16.17 -12.65
N GLU A 140 10.39 16.53 -12.84
CA GLU A 140 11.37 16.53 -11.76
C GLU A 140 11.25 17.86 -11.01
N VAL A 141 10.92 17.79 -9.73
CA VAL A 141 10.82 18.97 -8.86
C VAL A 141 11.80 18.78 -7.71
N GLN A 142 12.94 19.47 -7.79
CA GLN A 142 14.07 19.32 -6.86
C GLN A 142 14.59 17.87 -6.80
N THR A 143 14.20 17.12 -5.76
CA THR A 143 14.61 15.74 -5.44
C THR A 143 13.45 14.74 -5.51
N SER A 144 12.27 15.18 -5.95
CA SER A 144 11.07 14.33 -6.06
C SER A 144 10.58 14.26 -7.50
N HIS A 145 10.31 13.04 -7.95
CA HIS A 145 9.69 12.76 -9.24
C HIS A 145 8.17 12.73 -9.04
N THR A 146 7.50 13.75 -9.58
CA THR A 146 6.03 13.81 -9.54
C THR A 146 5.50 13.59 -10.95
N CYS A 147 4.56 12.67 -11.08
CA CYS A 147 3.86 12.40 -12.33
C CYS A 147 2.38 12.77 -12.22
N ARG A 148 1.77 13.08 -13.35
CA ARG A 148 0.32 13.17 -13.51
C ARG A 148 -0.14 12.00 -14.35
N ILE A 149 -1.13 11.25 -13.88
CA ILE A 149 -1.69 10.06 -14.54
C ILE A 149 -3.18 10.32 -14.74
N GLY A 150 -3.58 10.70 -15.96
CA GLY A 150 -4.94 11.18 -16.19
C GLY A 150 -5.25 12.42 -15.34
N GLN A 151 -6.26 12.35 -14.47
CA GLN A 151 -6.58 13.44 -13.54
C GLN A 151 -5.86 13.32 -12.20
N ASN A 152 -5.15 12.22 -11.93
CA ASN A 152 -4.50 11.99 -10.65
C ASN A 152 -3.07 12.53 -10.63
N LYS A 153 -2.63 12.96 -9.45
CA LYS A 153 -1.22 13.19 -9.13
C LYS A 153 -0.62 11.90 -8.61
N ALA A 154 0.64 11.67 -8.90
CA ALA A 154 1.41 10.51 -8.48
C ALA A 154 2.77 10.99 -7.98
N PHE A 155 3.09 10.72 -6.72
CA PHE A 155 4.35 11.14 -6.11
C PHE A 155 5.25 9.92 -5.96
N SER A 156 6.45 9.96 -6.54
CA SER A 156 7.41 8.87 -6.32
C SER A 156 7.73 8.78 -4.83
N TYR A 157 7.61 7.57 -4.29
CA TYR A 157 8.03 7.29 -2.92
C TYR A 157 9.55 7.27 -2.78
N PHE A 158 10.26 6.93 -3.86
CA PHE A 158 11.72 6.90 -3.90
C PHE A 158 12.27 8.17 -4.54
N GLN A 159 13.37 8.70 -3.99
CA GLN A 159 14.03 9.91 -4.51
C GLN A 159 14.72 9.67 -5.85
N GLU A 160 15.23 8.47 -6.07
CA GLU A 160 15.94 8.09 -7.29
C GLU A 160 15.18 7.01 -8.06
N PRO A 161 15.25 7.02 -9.40
CA PRO A 161 14.69 5.97 -10.23
C PRO A 161 15.18 4.58 -9.83
N ARG A 162 14.29 3.59 -9.90
CA ARG A 162 14.60 2.20 -9.56
C ARG A 162 14.75 1.36 -10.82
N ASN A 163 15.68 0.40 -10.77
CA ASN A 163 15.98 -0.48 -11.91
C ASN A 163 15.05 -1.71 -11.99
N ASP A 164 14.40 -2.09 -10.89
CA ASP A 164 13.51 -3.27 -10.83
C ASP A 164 12.07 -2.87 -10.56
N SER A 165 11.79 -2.20 -9.43
CA SER A 165 10.43 -1.71 -9.16
C SER A 165 10.39 -0.36 -8.46
N SER A 166 9.45 0.48 -8.88
CA SER A 166 9.16 1.78 -8.28
C SER A 166 7.73 1.85 -7.74
N LEU A 167 7.52 2.79 -6.81
CA LEU A 167 6.26 2.99 -6.13
C LEU A 167 5.88 4.46 -6.24
N TYR A 168 4.66 4.73 -6.69
CA TYR A 168 4.08 6.07 -6.68
C TYR A 168 2.85 6.10 -5.79
N LEU A 169 2.78 7.09 -4.91
CA LEU A 169 1.58 7.38 -4.14
C LEU A 169 0.65 8.19 -5.04
N LEU A 170 -0.48 7.59 -5.43
CA LEU A 170 -1.53 8.28 -6.16
C LEU A 170 -2.24 9.24 -5.22
N SER A 171 -2.83 10.32 -5.74
CA SER A 171 -3.76 11.20 -5.03
C SER A 171 -4.66 11.92 -6.05
N GLY A 172 -5.93 12.12 -5.69
CA GLY A 172 -6.87 12.93 -6.47
C GLY A 172 -6.35 14.35 -6.70
N ALA A 173 -6.54 14.91 -7.90
CA ALA A 173 -6.18 16.32 -8.12
C ALA A 173 -7.13 17.28 -7.41
N GLN A 174 -8.38 16.86 -7.17
CA GLN A 174 -9.41 17.58 -6.43
C GLN A 174 -10.02 16.70 -5.33
N PRO A 175 -10.64 17.28 -4.29
CA PRO A 175 -11.23 16.51 -3.17
C PRO A 175 -12.34 15.51 -3.55
N LYS A 176 -12.87 15.60 -4.77
CA LYS A 176 -13.91 14.70 -5.29
C LYS A 176 -13.36 13.57 -6.16
N ASP A 177 -12.08 13.66 -6.51
CA ASP A 177 -11.43 12.67 -7.36
C ASP A 177 -11.00 11.51 -6.49
N LEU A 178 -11.04 10.29 -7.04
CA LEU A 178 -10.61 9.10 -6.31
C LEU A 178 -9.10 9.15 -6.09
N ASP A 179 -8.67 8.73 -4.89
CA ASP A 179 -7.27 8.53 -4.54
C ASP A 179 -6.68 7.22 -5.14
N PHE A 180 -7.43 6.56 -6.02
CA PHE A 180 -7.07 5.35 -6.77
C PHE A 180 -7.62 5.39 -8.20
N LEU A 181 -7.09 4.54 -9.08
CA LEU A 181 -7.63 4.38 -10.42
C LEU A 181 -8.89 3.48 -10.37
N PRO A 182 -9.99 3.87 -11.03
CA PRO A 182 -11.18 3.03 -11.08
C PRO A 182 -10.89 1.72 -11.82
N PHE A 183 -11.30 0.58 -11.24
CA PHE A 183 -10.99 -0.77 -11.74
C PHE A 183 -12.22 -1.65 -11.96
N LEU A 184 -13.42 -1.10 -11.75
CA LEU A 184 -14.72 -1.75 -11.96
C LEU A 184 -15.65 -0.98 -12.92
N ASP A 185 -15.31 0.24 -13.33
CA ASP A 185 -16.15 1.08 -14.20
C ASP A 185 -15.96 0.82 -15.72
N GLY A 186 -15.08 -0.11 -16.11
CA GLY A 186 -14.90 -0.54 -17.50
C GLY A 186 -16.00 -1.49 -17.98
N ALA A 187 -16.40 -1.38 -19.26
CA ALA A 187 -17.30 -2.33 -19.90
C ALA A 187 -16.62 -3.70 -20.04
N TRP A 188 -17.28 -4.74 -19.54
CA TRP A 188 -16.92 -6.15 -19.71
C TRP A 188 -18.07 -6.86 -20.42
#